data_AF-A0A0H2LZS8-F1
#
_entry.id   AF-A0A0H2LZS8-F1
#
_cell.length_a   1.000
_cell.length_b   1.000
_cell.length_c   1.000
_cell.angle_alpha   90.00
_cell.angle_beta   90.00
_cell.angle_gamma   90.00
#
_symmetry.space_group_name_H-M   'P 1'
#
loop_
_entity.id
_entity.type
_entity.pdbx_description
1 polymer ?
#
loop_
_entity_poly.entity_id
_entity_poly.type
_entity_poly.pdbx_seq_one_letter_code
_entity_poly.pdbx_strand_id
1 'polypeptide(L)'
;MHPRADHSNPGERNEAHPVCQHPQMQPLSFTLTRSPDRLTPAVQAACLRISAATGPFFVDRSPMPGGLINKCTFNVKQFLEANPGEMVLGWEVCVWDGVLLDCIGHAVVKHHDQYRCVTPSRYADAKLLFLPDPSLAFDFADPMARMPAIQVALSTRPEVRRLIEVEDTERRIKIAYPVASGQIVVQGEDAVRLQHLAREKQRLMLKVVLATSDHRTPCPCGSGKKLRKCHRTDIERTLQLL
;
A
#
# COMPACT_ATOMS: atom_id res chain seq x y z
N MET A 1 55.66 -57.38 31.48
CA MET A 1 54.94 -57.27 30.19
C MET A 1 55.01 -55.82 29.72
N HIS A 2 55.87 -55.55 28.75
CA HIS A 2 55.79 -54.44 27.79
C HIS A 2 55.46 -55.09 26.42
N PRO A 3 55.02 -54.38 25.34
CA PRO A 3 55.11 -52.94 25.08
C PRO A 3 53.87 -52.30 24.39
N ARG A 4 54.03 -51.00 24.08
CA ARG A 4 53.27 -50.12 23.17
C ARG A 4 53.28 -50.56 21.69
N ALA A 5 52.29 -50.08 20.92
CA ALA A 5 52.27 -49.77 19.48
C ALA A 5 50.81 -49.38 19.09
N ASP A 6 50.46 -48.52 18.13
CA ASP A 6 51.16 -47.54 17.31
C ASP A 6 50.11 -46.62 16.65
N HIS A 7 50.53 -45.44 16.21
CA HIS A 7 49.78 -44.46 15.43
C HIS A 7 49.67 -44.86 13.94
N SER A 8 48.57 -44.49 13.25
CA SER A 8 48.45 -44.30 11.78
C SER A 8 47.05 -43.75 11.42
N ASN A 9 46.85 -42.44 11.17
CA ASN A 9 46.92 -41.69 9.88
C ASN A 9 45.49 -41.29 9.39
N PRO A 10 45.28 -40.34 8.46
CA PRO A 10 44.65 -39.05 8.74
C PRO A 10 43.40 -38.80 7.88
N GLY A 11 42.27 -38.52 8.51
CA GLY A 11 41.05 -38.12 7.79
C GLY A 11 41.13 -36.68 7.30
N GLU A 12 41.24 -36.54 5.98
CA GLU A 12 41.06 -35.36 5.14
C GLU A 12 40.29 -34.19 5.78
N ARG A 13 40.98 -33.07 6.00
CA ARG A 13 40.33 -31.77 6.16
C ARG A 13 39.90 -31.30 4.77
N ASN A 14 38.63 -31.57 4.46
CA ASN A 14 37.95 -30.97 3.31
C ASN A 14 37.70 -29.49 3.66
N GLU A 15 38.63 -28.61 3.29
CA GLU A 15 38.46 -27.16 3.38
C GLU A 15 37.37 -26.75 2.39
N ALA A 16 36.14 -26.68 2.89
CA ALA A 16 35.02 -26.08 2.18
C ALA A 16 35.34 -24.59 1.95
N HIS A 17 35.69 -24.26 0.70
CA HIS A 17 35.74 -22.88 0.23
C HIS A 17 34.44 -22.16 0.59
N PRO A 18 34.50 -20.95 1.19
CA PRO A 18 33.29 -20.19 1.46
C PRO A 18 32.68 -19.79 0.12
N VAL A 19 31.54 -20.40 -0.20
CA VAL A 19 30.65 -19.93 -1.26
C VAL A 19 30.38 -18.45 -0.99
N CYS A 20 30.87 -17.60 -1.88
CA CYS A 20 30.54 -16.18 -1.88
C CYS A 20 29.04 -16.05 -2.08
N GLN A 21 28.30 -15.97 -0.98
CA GLN A 21 26.90 -15.60 -0.99
C GLN A 21 26.84 -14.14 -1.43
N HIS A 22 26.52 -13.91 -2.70
CA HIS A 22 26.11 -12.58 -3.14
C HIS A 22 24.96 -12.14 -2.22
N PRO A 23 25.07 -10.98 -1.54
CA PRO A 23 24.00 -10.52 -0.68
C PRO A 23 22.77 -10.34 -1.57
N GLN A 24 21.75 -11.17 -1.34
CA GLN A 24 20.44 -10.99 -1.93
C GLN A 24 19.98 -9.57 -1.56
N MET A 25 19.95 -8.67 -2.53
CA MET A 25 19.47 -7.31 -2.29
C MET A 25 18.04 -7.42 -1.79
N GLN A 26 17.79 -7.01 -0.55
CA GLN A 26 16.44 -6.95 -0.02
C GLN A 26 15.60 -6.02 -0.91
N PRO A 27 14.36 -6.41 -1.27
CA PRO A 27 13.51 -5.55 -2.08
C PRO A 27 13.24 -4.24 -1.32
N LEU A 28 13.49 -3.12 -2.00
CA LEU A 28 13.22 -1.79 -1.44
C LEU A 28 11.72 -1.66 -1.14
N SER A 29 11.39 -1.50 0.14
CA SER A 29 10.01 -1.28 0.59
C SER A 29 9.80 0.20 0.91
N PHE A 30 8.80 0.80 0.26
CA PHE A 30 8.42 2.20 0.45
C PHE A 30 6.94 2.30 0.80
N THR A 31 6.60 3.19 1.73
CA THR A 31 5.22 3.62 1.97
C THR A 31 5.07 5.01 1.38
N LEU A 32 4.55 5.09 0.15
CA LEU A 32 4.56 6.32 -0.65
C LEU A 32 3.26 7.13 -0.53
N THR A 33 2.15 6.45 -0.27
CA THR A 33 0.85 7.07 -0.03
C THR A 33 0.53 7.05 1.46
N ARG A 34 -0.04 8.16 1.95
CA ARG A 34 -0.52 8.30 3.34
C ARG A 34 -1.71 9.24 3.37
N SER A 35 -2.48 9.23 4.46
CA SER A 35 -3.44 10.31 4.71
C SER A 35 -2.69 11.64 4.73
N PRO A 36 -3.15 12.68 4.02
CA PRO A 36 -2.48 13.97 4.01
C PRO A 36 -2.73 14.70 5.33
N ASP A 37 -1.74 15.44 5.84
CA ASP A 37 -1.90 16.22 7.08
C ASP A 37 -2.76 17.48 6.90
N ARG A 38 -2.92 17.92 5.65
CA ARG A 38 -3.69 19.11 5.27
C ARG A 38 -4.30 18.96 3.89
N LEU A 39 -5.46 19.59 3.68
CA LEU A 39 -6.09 19.69 2.37
C LEU A 39 -5.39 20.79 1.55
N THR A 40 -4.68 20.41 0.49
CA THR A 40 -4.06 21.37 -0.44
C THR A 40 -4.98 21.63 -1.63
N PRO A 41 -4.84 22.78 -2.33
CA PRO A 41 -5.64 23.06 -3.53
C PRO A 41 -5.55 21.98 -4.61
N ALA A 42 -4.37 21.38 -4.81
CA ALA A 42 -4.17 20.31 -5.78
C ALA A 42 -4.93 19.03 -5.40
N VAL A 43 -4.91 18.65 -4.12
CA VAL A 43 -5.67 17.49 -3.61
C VAL A 43 -7.17 17.77 -3.69
N GLN A 44 -7.61 18.96 -3.30
CA GLN A 44 -9.02 19.35 -3.39
C GLN A 44 -9.53 19.32 -4.84
N ALA A 45 -8.79 19.92 -5.78
CA ALA A 45 -9.15 19.90 -7.19
C ALA A 45 -9.20 18.49 -7.77
N ALA A 46 -8.27 17.61 -7.37
CA ALA A 46 -8.27 16.22 -7.80
C ALA A 46 -9.44 15.42 -7.19
N CYS A 47 -9.83 15.68 -5.93
CA CYS A 47 -11.01 15.08 -5.31
C CYS A 47 -12.30 15.47 -6.03
N LEU A 48 -12.44 16.74 -6.44
CA LEU A 48 -13.62 17.21 -7.17
C LEU A 48 -13.77 16.59 -8.57
N ARG A 49 -12.70 16.03 -9.14
CA ARG A 49 -12.76 15.22 -10.37
C ARG A 49 -13.31 13.82 -10.15
N ILE A 50 -13.28 13.33 -8.91
CA ILE A 50 -13.82 12.02 -8.52
C ILE A 50 -15.31 12.16 -8.20
N SER A 51 -15.65 13.03 -7.25
CA SER A 51 -17.01 13.28 -6.80
C SER A 51 -17.20 14.78 -6.67
N ALA A 52 -18.10 15.34 -7.49
CA ALA A 52 -18.38 16.77 -7.53
C ALA A 52 -19.41 17.22 -6.46
N ALA A 53 -20.07 16.28 -5.78
CA ALA A 53 -21.21 16.57 -4.91
C ALA A 53 -20.78 17.24 -3.59
N THR A 54 -19.66 16.82 -3.01
CA THR A 54 -19.18 17.34 -1.72
C THR A 54 -17.66 17.41 -1.72
N GLY A 55 -17.08 18.46 -1.14
CA GLY A 55 -15.62 18.54 -0.96
C GLY A 55 -15.10 17.55 0.09
N PRO A 56 -13.81 17.18 0.04
CA PRO A 56 -13.22 16.27 1.03
C PRO A 56 -13.05 16.97 2.39
N PHE A 57 -13.14 16.22 3.48
CA PHE A 57 -12.93 16.71 4.85
C PHE A 57 -12.26 15.65 5.73
N PHE A 58 -11.66 16.10 6.84
CA PHE A 58 -11.02 15.20 7.79
C PHE A 58 -12.04 14.54 8.71
N VAL A 59 -11.90 13.23 8.89
CA VAL A 59 -12.71 12.42 9.80
C VAL A 59 -11.81 11.81 10.86
N ASP A 60 -12.18 11.98 12.12
CA ASP A 60 -11.48 11.35 13.23
C ASP A 60 -11.69 9.83 13.23
N ARG A 61 -10.62 9.09 13.48
CA ARG A 61 -10.64 7.64 13.65
C ARG A 61 -10.83 7.34 15.14
N SER A 62 -11.93 6.68 15.46
CA SER A 62 -12.23 6.13 16.78
C SER A 62 -12.65 4.67 16.59
N PRO A 63 -11.67 3.77 16.43
CA PRO A 63 -11.93 2.37 16.11
C PRO A 63 -12.85 1.72 17.13
N MET A 64 -13.83 0.96 16.67
CA MET A 64 -14.66 0.17 17.58
C MET A 64 -13.85 -0.99 18.17
N PRO A 65 -14.19 -1.48 19.39
CA PRO A 65 -13.61 -2.70 19.93
C PRO A 65 -13.76 -3.87 18.95
N GLY A 66 -12.67 -4.60 18.69
CA GLY A 66 -12.67 -5.73 17.77
C GLY A 66 -12.76 -5.38 16.27
N GLY A 67 -12.76 -4.09 15.92
CA GLY A 67 -12.78 -3.65 14.51
C GLY A 67 -11.59 -4.22 13.72
N LEU A 68 -11.83 -4.60 12.47
CA LEU A 68 -10.82 -5.20 11.60
C LEU A 68 -10.28 -4.19 10.58
N ILE A 69 -8.96 -4.18 10.39
CA ILE A 69 -8.29 -3.35 9.37
C ILE A 69 -8.84 -3.73 7.99
N ASN A 70 -9.08 -2.72 7.14
CA ASN A 70 -9.60 -2.87 5.77
C ASN A 70 -11.00 -3.52 5.67
N LYS A 71 -11.79 -3.53 6.75
CA LYS A 71 -13.17 -4.05 6.76
C LYS A 71 -14.18 -2.96 7.12
N CYS A 72 -14.04 -1.77 6.52
CA CYS A 72 -14.78 -0.58 6.93
C CYS A 72 -16.30 -0.71 6.85
N THR A 73 -16.84 -1.29 5.77
CA THR A 73 -18.30 -1.52 5.63
C THR A 73 -18.85 -2.45 6.70
N PHE A 74 -18.13 -3.53 7.01
CA PHE A 74 -18.52 -4.48 8.06
C PHE A 74 -18.38 -3.88 9.47
N ASN A 75 -17.30 -3.16 9.75
CA ASN A 75 -17.14 -2.48 11.04
C ASN A 75 -18.25 -1.44 11.26
N VAL A 76 -18.56 -0.62 10.25
CA VAL A 76 -19.66 0.36 10.36
C VAL A 76 -21.00 -0.34 10.54
N LYS A 77 -21.28 -1.41 9.77
CA LYS A 77 -22.51 -2.20 9.93
C LYS A 77 -22.65 -2.72 11.37
N GLN A 78 -21.63 -3.38 11.89
CA GLN A 78 -21.62 -3.91 13.26
C GLN A 78 -21.76 -2.79 14.30
N PHE A 79 -21.07 -1.68 14.10
CA PHE A 79 -21.14 -0.54 15.01
C PHE A 79 -22.57 0.01 15.14
N LEU A 80 -23.30 0.09 14.03
CA LEU A 80 -24.67 0.61 13.97
C LEU A 80 -25.72 -0.32 14.61
N GLU A 81 -25.38 -1.58 14.93
CA GLU A 81 -26.29 -2.49 15.63
C GLU A 81 -26.62 -2.02 17.06
N ALA A 82 -25.71 -1.28 17.69
CA ALA A 82 -25.84 -0.81 19.07
C ALA A 82 -25.77 0.73 19.22
N ASN A 83 -25.61 1.46 18.11
CA ASN A 83 -25.38 2.90 18.15
C ASN A 83 -26.18 3.60 17.05
N PRO A 84 -26.82 4.75 17.34
CA PRO A 84 -27.54 5.51 16.33
C PRO A 84 -26.59 6.10 15.29
N GLY A 85 -27.10 6.26 14.07
CA GLY A 85 -26.39 6.88 12.96
C GLY A 85 -26.72 6.20 11.63
N GLU A 86 -25.98 6.59 10.60
CA GLU A 86 -26.07 6.01 9.27
C GLU A 86 -24.68 5.73 8.69
N MET A 87 -24.61 4.75 7.79
CA MET A 87 -23.40 4.47 7.03
C MET A 87 -23.31 5.46 5.87
N VAL A 88 -22.18 6.18 5.80
CA VAL A 88 -21.87 7.04 4.65
C VAL A 88 -20.70 6.43 3.89
N LEU A 89 -20.90 6.21 2.59
CA LEU A 89 -19.88 5.72 1.68
C LEU A 89 -19.18 6.88 0.97
N GLY A 90 -17.91 6.67 0.67
CA GLY A 90 -17.06 7.63 0.00
C GLY A 90 -15.67 7.05 -0.22
N TRP A 91 -14.68 7.92 -0.34
CA TRP A 91 -13.29 7.56 -0.55
C TRP A 91 -12.45 7.96 0.65
N GLU A 92 -11.66 7.03 1.17
CA GLU A 92 -10.47 7.38 1.94
C GLU A 92 -9.37 7.81 0.95
N VAL A 93 -8.90 9.05 1.09
CA VAL A 93 -7.95 9.67 0.17
C VAL A 93 -6.56 9.65 0.76
N CYS A 94 -5.67 8.86 0.16
CA CYS A 94 -4.25 8.85 0.45
C CYS A 94 -3.48 9.58 -0.65
N VAL A 95 -2.38 10.24 -0.29
CA VAL A 95 -1.60 11.11 -1.18
C VAL A 95 -0.16 10.64 -1.23
N TRP A 96 0.37 10.47 -2.45
CA TRP A 96 1.80 10.59 -2.72
C TRP A 96 2.03 12.01 -3.23
N ASP A 97 2.62 12.85 -2.37
CA ASP A 97 2.73 14.30 -2.59
C ASP A 97 3.30 14.65 -3.97
N GLY A 98 2.53 15.42 -4.76
CA GLY A 98 2.90 15.85 -6.11
C GLY A 98 2.87 14.75 -7.18
N VAL A 99 2.50 13.51 -6.82
CA VAL A 99 2.51 12.34 -7.70
C VAL A 99 1.11 11.88 -8.04
N LEU A 100 0.37 11.35 -7.06
CA LEU A 100 -0.98 10.80 -7.26
C LEU A 100 -1.81 10.83 -5.97
N LEU A 101 -3.13 10.75 -6.16
CA LEU A 101 -4.08 10.30 -5.14
C LEU A 101 -4.31 8.80 -5.31
N ASP A 102 -4.33 8.09 -4.20
CA ASP A 102 -4.79 6.71 -4.10
C ASP A 102 -6.05 6.72 -3.23
N CYS A 103 -7.19 6.47 -3.86
CA CYS A 103 -8.51 6.59 -3.25
C CYS A 103 -9.12 5.19 -3.11
N ILE A 104 -9.39 4.78 -1.88
CA ILE A 104 -9.98 3.48 -1.58
C ILE A 104 -11.38 3.72 -1.05
N GLY A 105 -12.37 3.03 -1.60
CA GLY A 105 -13.75 3.12 -1.14
C GLY A 105 -13.82 2.78 0.35
N HIS A 106 -14.50 3.63 1.10
CA HIS A 106 -14.48 3.63 2.55
C HIS A 106 -15.86 3.93 3.12
N ALA A 107 -16.14 3.40 4.31
CA ALA A 107 -17.36 3.64 5.05
C ALA A 107 -17.06 4.35 6.37
N VAL A 108 -17.83 5.39 6.67
CA VAL A 108 -17.82 6.11 7.95
C VAL A 108 -19.22 6.12 8.56
N VAL A 109 -19.32 6.40 9.86
CA VAL A 109 -20.61 6.63 10.53
C VAL A 109 -20.89 8.13 10.50
N LYS A 110 -22.12 8.51 10.14
CA LYS A 110 -22.66 9.85 10.35
C LYS A 110 -23.72 9.82 11.45
N HIS A 111 -23.66 10.77 12.38
CA HIS A 111 -24.67 10.96 13.43
C HIS A 111 -24.76 12.45 13.77
N HIS A 112 -25.95 13.07 13.64
CA HIS A 112 -26.18 14.51 13.86
C HIS A 112 -25.14 15.41 13.17
N ASP A 113 -24.90 15.19 11.87
CA ASP A 113 -23.90 15.89 11.03
C ASP A 113 -22.43 15.75 11.45
N GLN A 114 -22.14 14.87 12.41
CA GLN A 114 -20.78 14.49 12.78
C GLN A 114 -20.39 13.18 12.11
N TYR A 115 -19.16 13.12 11.62
CA TYR A 115 -18.60 11.94 10.96
C TYR A 115 -17.51 11.31 11.81
N ARG A 116 -17.48 9.99 11.86
CA ARG A 116 -16.37 9.24 12.47
C ARG A 116 -16.05 7.96 11.73
N CYS A 117 -14.77 7.62 11.71
CA CYS A 117 -14.31 6.33 11.20
C CYS A 117 -14.14 5.36 12.37
N VAL A 118 -14.92 4.27 12.37
CA VAL A 118 -14.85 3.21 13.38
C VAL A 118 -13.90 2.06 13.01
N THR A 119 -13.12 2.24 11.93
CA THR A 119 -12.18 1.24 11.42
C THR A 119 -10.75 1.55 11.86
N PRO A 120 -10.00 0.59 12.41
CA PRO A 120 -8.60 0.80 12.76
C PRO A 120 -7.75 1.12 11.52
N SER A 121 -6.80 2.05 11.68
CA SER A 121 -5.81 2.33 10.63
C SER A 121 -4.70 1.27 10.65
N ARG A 122 -4.19 0.95 9.46
CA ARG A 122 -2.97 0.15 9.29
C ARG A 122 -1.72 0.87 9.78
N TYR A 123 -1.72 2.20 9.71
CA TYR A 123 -0.56 3.06 10.02
C TYR A 123 -0.74 3.86 11.31
N ALA A 124 -1.75 3.51 12.12
CA ALA A 124 -2.10 4.20 13.37
C ALA A 124 -2.45 5.69 13.20
N ASP A 125 -2.92 6.11 12.02
CA ASP A 125 -3.39 7.47 11.80
C ASP A 125 -4.59 7.78 12.70
N ALA A 126 -4.60 8.97 13.31
CA ALA A 126 -5.71 9.45 14.13
C ALA A 126 -6.87 10.02 13.30
N LYS A 127 -6.61 10.39 12.04
CA LYS A 127 -7.58 10.97 11.11
C LYS A 127 -7.39 10.40 9.72
N LEU A 128 -8.43 10.51 8.88
CA LEU A 128 -8.34 10.25 7.44
C LEU A 128 -8.99 11.40 6.66
N LEU A 129 -8.52 11.65 5.44
CA LEU A 129 -9.20 12.54 4.51
C LEU A 129 -10.31 11.76 3.79
N PHE A 130 -11.55 12.15 4.01
CA PHE A 130 -12.74 11.49 3.48
C PHE A 130 -13.39 12.33 2.39
N LEU A 131 -13.73 11.72 1.26
CA LEU A 131 -14.51 12.33 0.19
C LEU A 131 -15.83 11.54 0.05
N PRO A 132 -16.97 12.06 0.55
CA PRO A 132 -18.25 11.39 0.35
C PRO A 132 -18.58 11.20 -1.13
N ASP A 133 -19.15 10.05 -1.45
CA ASP A 133 -19.57 9.73 -2.82
C ASP A 133 -20.86 8.91 -2.79
N PRO A 134 -22.03 9.55 -3.05
CA PRO A 134 -23.32 8.87 -3.01
C PRO A 134 -23.52 7.88 -4.17
N SER A 135 -22.62 7.85 -5.16
CA SER A 135 -22.66 6.85 -6.23
C SER A 135 -22.08 5.50 -5.80
N LEU A 136 -21.35 5.45 -4.68
CA LEU A 136 -20.81 4.21 -4.14
C LEU A 136 -21.90 3.40 -3.44
N ALA A 137 -21.86 2.09 -3.68
CA ALA A 137 -22.69 1.10 -3.01
C ALA A 137 -21.84 -0.10 -2.58
N PHE A 138 -22.31 -0.83 -1.58
CA PHE A 138 -21.70 -2.07 -1.13
C PHE A 138 -22.80 -3.11 -0.90
N ASP A 139 -22.73 -4.22 -1.64
CA ASP A 139 -23.67 -5.33 -1.49
C ASP A 139 -23.17 -6.29 -0.40
N PHE A 140 -23.89 -6.37 0.71
CA PHE A 140 -23.56 -7.29 1.80
C PHE A 140 -23.92 -8.75 1.50
N ALA A 141 -24.76 -9.01 0.49
CA ALA A 141 -25.15 -10.35 0.08
C ALA A 141 -24.17 -10.96 -0.92
N ASP A 142 -23.40 -10.15 -1.64
CA ASP A 142 -22.39 -10.61 -2.57
C ASP A 142 -21.08 -10.99 -1.85
N PRO A 143 -20.67 -12.27 -1.81
CA PRO A 143 -19.43 -12.69 -1.19
C PRO A 143 -18.18 -12.17 -1.91
N MET A 144 -18.31 -11.68 -3.15
CA MET A 144 -17.24 -11.07 -3.94
C MET A 144 -17.17 -9.55 -3.77
N ALA A 145 -18.12 -8.94 -3.06
CA ALA A 145 -18.21 -7.50 -2.90
C ALA A 145 -16.92 -6.91 -2.31
N ARG A 146 -16.43 -5.87 -2.96
CA ARG A 146 -15.28 -5.08 -2.53
C ARG A 146 -15.60 -3.61 -2.71
N MET A 147 -15.14 -2.80 -1.77
CA MET A 147 -15.09 -1.37 -2.04
C MET A 147 -14.17 -1.11 -3.23
N PRO A 148 -14.56 -0.24 -4.17
CA PRO A 148 -13.73 0.08 -5.31
C PRO A 148 -12.48 0.82 -4.86
N ALA A 149 -11.52 0.94 -5.75
CA ALA A 149 -10.41 1.86 -5.57
C ALA A 149 -10.16 2.55 -6.90
N ILE A 150 -9.64 3.77 -6.86
CA ILE A 150 -9.26 4.55 -8.04
C ILE A 150 -8.00 5.35 -7.73
N GLN A 151 -7.25 5.70 -8.78
CA GLN A 151 -6.07 6.54 -8.65
C GLN A 151 -6.17 7.74 -9.58
N VAL A 152 -5.75 8.90 -9.08
CA VAL A 152 -5.80 10.15 -9.83
C VAL A 152 -4.42 10.77 -9.88
N ALA A 153 -3.87 10.92 -11.08
CA ALA A 153 -2.59 11.57 -11.27
C ALA A 153 -2.66 13.05 -10.83
N LEU A 154 -1.70 13.45 -10.00
CA LEU A 154 -1.38 14.86 -9.71
C LEU A 154 -0.21 15.36 -10.57
N SER A 155 0.67 14.43 -10.97
CA SER A 155 1.79 14.71 -11.86
C SER A 155 1.44 14.51 -13.34
N THR A 156 2.10 15.28 -14.21
CA THR A 156 2.04 15.09 -15.67
C THR A 156 3.06 14.08 -16.20
N ARG A 157 3.90 13.51 -15.33
CA ARG A 157 4.94 12.56 -15.72
C ARG A 157 4.35 11.29 -16.36
N PRO A 158 4.90 10.82 -17.49
CA PRO A 158 4.41 9.61 -18.14
C PRO A 158 4.54 8.37 -17.26
N GLU A 159 5.56 8.30 -16.41
CA GLU A 159 5.74 7.16 -15.49
C GLU A 159 4.61 7.06 -14.46
N VAL A 160 4.01 8.18 -14.06
CA VAL A 160 2.90 8.19 -13.09
C VAL A 160 1.62 7.70 -13.76
N ARG A 161 1.34 8.12 -14.99
CA ARG A 161 0.21 7.59 -15.76
C ARG A 161 0.37 6.08 -15.96
N ARG A 162 1.56 5.64 -16.38
CA ARG A 162 1.83 4.22 -16.59
C ARG A 162 1.72 3.40 -15.29
N LEU A 163 2.18 3.96 -14.18
CA LEU A 163 2.03 3.33 -12.86
C LEU A 163 0.55 3.09 -12.53
N ILE A 164 -0.31 4.08 -12.73
CA ILE A 164 -1.76 3.94 -12.50
C ILE A 164 -2.37 2.84 -13.40
N GLU A 165 -2.00 2.78 -14.68
CA GLU A 165 -2.47 1.72 -15.60
C GLU A 165 -2.05 0.31 -15.16
N VAL A 166 -0.82 0.17 -14.67
CA VAL A 166 -0.28 -1.09 -14.16
C VAL A 166 -1.03 -1.51 -12.90
N GLU A 167 -1.27 -0.59 -11.95
CA GLU A 167 -2.01 -0.88 -10.73
C GLU A 167 -3.48 -1.20 -10.98
N ASP A 168 -4.13 -0.51 -11.92
CA ASP A 168 -5.49 -0.78 -12.35
C ASP A 168 -5.62 -2.17 -13.00
N THR A 169 -4.62 -2.57 -13.81
CA THR A 169 -4.55 -3.92 -14.37
C THR A 169 -4.32 -4.98 -13.29
N GLU A 170 -3.40 -4.74 -12.36
CA GLU A 170 -3.15 -5.60 -11.20
C GLU A 170 -4.44 -5.80 -10.39
N ARG A 171 -5.19 -4.72 -10.17
CA ARG A 171 -6.47 -4.71 -9.45
C ARG A 171 -7.54 -5.52 -10.19
N ARG A 172 -7.73 -5.31 -11.49
CA ARG A 172 -8.68 -6.08 -12.31
C ARG A 172 -8.45 -7.58 -12.23
N ILE A 173 -7.18 -8.01 -12.28
CA ILE A 173 -6.84 -9.43 -12.11
C ILE A 173 -7.27 -9.88 -10.71
N LYS A 174 -6.83 -9.18 -9.66
CA LYS A 174 -7.12 -9.58 -8.27
C LYS A 174 -8.61 -9.62 -7.92
N ILE A 175 -9.42 -8.73 -8.49
CA ILE A 175 -10.87 -8.73 -8.19
C ILE A 175 -11.62 -9.89 -8.85
N ALA A 176 -11.05 -10.55 -9.86
CA ALA A 176 -11.62 -11.76 -10.46
C ALA A 176 -11.50 -13.01 -9.57
N TYR A 177 -10.70 -12.93 -8.50
CA TYR A 177 -10.52 -14.02 -7.53
C TYR A 177 -11.41 -13.80 -6.30
N PRO A 178 -11.68 -14.84 -5.49
CA PRO A 178 -12.44 -14.68 -4.25
C PRO A 178 -11.85 -13.68 -3.26
N VAL A 179 -12.71 -13.00 -2.50
CA VAL A 179 -12.30 -12.14 -1.38
C VAL A 179 -11.65 -13.01 -0.31
N ALA A 180 -10.43 -12.64 0.10
CA ALA A 180 -9.73 -13.28 1.20
C ALA A 180 -9.36 -12.24 2.28
N SER A 181 -9.34 -12.64 3.54
CA SER A 181 -8.78 -11.83 4.64
C SER A 181 -7.25 -11.82 4.64
N GLY A 182 -6.61 -12.67 3.82
CA GLY A 182 -5.16 -12.80 3.69
C GLY A 182 -4.69 -12.77 2.24
N GLN A 183 -3.64 -13.54 1.94
CA GLN A 183 -3.10 -13.63 0.58
C GLN A 183 -4.08 -14.30 -0.37
N ILE A 184 -4.28 -13.70 -1.54
CA ILE A 184 -5.01 -14.31 -2.64
C ILE A 184 -4.03 -15.25 -3.34
N VAL A 185 -4.43 -16.52 -3.50
CA VAL A 185 -3.67 -17.48 -4.29
C VAL A 185 -4.09 -17.32 -5.75
N VAL A 186 -3.18 -16.79 -6.56
CA VAL A 186 -3.35 -16.63 -8.02
C VAL A 186 -2.49 -17.68 -8.72
N GLN A 187 -3.02 -18.31 -9.76
CA GLN A 187 -2.37 -19.41 -10.46
C GLN A 187 -2.37 -19.19 -11.98
N GLY A 188 -1.58 -19.97 -12.71
CA GLY A 188 -1.56 -19.94 -14.17
C GLY A 188 -1.09 -18.62 -14.77
N GLU A 189 -1.71 -18.20 -15.87
CA GLU A 189 -1.33 -17.01 -16.64
C GLU A 189 -1.41 -15.72 -15.81
N ASP A 190 -2.42 -15.60 -14.95
CA ASP A 190 -2.57 -14.43 -14.09
C ASP A 190 -1.42 -14.31 -13.09
N ALA A 191 -0.88 -15.42 -12.58
CA ALA A 191 0.26 -15.38 -11.66
C ALA A 191 1.51 -14.84 -12.38
N VAL A 192 1.75 -15.31 -13.61
CA VAL A 192 2.85 -14.82 -14.46
C VAL A 192 2.65 -13.34 -14.77
N ARG A 193 1.44 -12.93 -15.16
CA ARG A 193 1.10 -11.55 -15.48
C ARG A 193 1.29 -10.62 -14.27
N LEU A 194 0.85 -11.03 -13.08
CA LEU A 194 1.06 -10.27 -11.84
C LEU A 194 2.55 -10.13 -11.50
N GLN A 195 3.39 -11.14 -11.75
CA GLN A 195 4.84 -11.02 -11.55
C GLN A 195 5.46 -9.99 -12.50
N HIS A 196 5.04 -9.96 -13.78
CA HIS A 196 5.50 -8.94 -14.73
C HIS A 196 5.05 -7.54 -14.32
N LEU A 197 3.78 -7.38 -13.96
CA LEU A 197 3.23 -6.10 -13.48
C LEU A 197 3.94 -5.63 -12.21
N ALA A 198 4.27 -6.52 -11.28
CA ALA A 198 5.00 -6.18 -10.06
C ALA A 198 6.41 -5.62 -10.35
N ARG A 199 7.15 -6.22 -11.30
CA ARG A 199 8.47 -5.73 -11.71
C ARG A 199 8.37 -4.37 -12.40
N GLU A 200 7.40 -4.21 -13.30
CA GLU A 200 7.16 -2.93 -13.99
C GLU A 200 6.78 -1.83 -13.00
N LYS A 201 5.84 -2.12 -12.10
CA LYS A 201 5.42 -1.24 -11.00
C LYS A 201 6.60 -0.79 -10.16
N GLN A 202 7.44 -1.73 -9.71
CA GLN A 202 8.63 -1.41 -8.93
C GLN A 202 9.55 -0.46 -9.71
N ARG A 203 9.87 -0.77 -10.97
CA ARG A 203 10.70 0.09 -11.83
C ARG A 203 10.11 1.50 -11.98
N LEU A 204 8.81 1.62 -12.20
CA LEU A 204 8.12 2.91 -12.33
C LEU A 204 8.15 3.70 -11.02
N MET A 205 7.84 3.06 -9.88
CA MET A 205 7.90 3.69 -8.56
C MET A 205 9.29 4.26 -8.27
N LEU A 206 10.34 3.48 -8.52
CA LEU A 206 11.73 3.90 -8.32
C LEU A 206 12.10 5.12 -9.18
N LYS A 207 11.70 5.13 -10.47
CA LYS A 207 11.90 6.28 -11.37
C LYS A 207 11.20 7.53 -10.86
N VAL A 208 9.95 7.39 -10.42
CA VAL A 208 9.17 8.51 -9.89
C VAL A 208 9.78 9.03 -8.59
N VAL A 209 10.20 8.16 -7.67
CA VAL A 209 10.87 8.56 -6.42
C VAL A 209 12.12 9.39 -6.71
N LEU A 210 13.03 8.92 -7.56
CA LEU A 210 14.25 9.67 -7.90
C LEU A 210 13.96 11.03 -8.54
N ALA A 211 12.88 11.12 -9.31
CA ALA A 211 12.58 12.30 -10.09
C ALA A 211 11.70 13.33 -9.36
N THR A 212 11.11 12.96 -8.22
CA THR A 212 10.20 13.82 -7.44
C THR A 212 10.70 14.09 -6.03
N SER A 213 11.64 13.30 -5.51
CA SER A 213 12.24 13.50 -4.19
C SER A 213 13.59 14.20 -4.28
N ASP A 214 13.76 15.28 -3.53
CA ASP A 214 15.08 15.88 -3.38
C ASP A 214 16.03 14.98 -2.59
N HIS A 215 17.30 14.97 -2.97
CA HIS A 215 18.33 14.15 -2.33
C HIS A 215 18.48 14.41 -0.82
N ARG A 216 18.01 15.54 -0.29
CA ARG A 216 18.05 15.93 1.12
C ARG A 216 16.75 15.67 1.87
N THR A 217 15.65 15.35 1.19
CA THR A 217 14.38 15.03 1.88
C THR A 217 14.49 13.69 2.61
N PRO A 218 13.66 13.46 3.65
CA PRO A 218 13.56 12.16 4.31
C PRO A 218 13.30 11.04 3.29
N CYS A 219 13.94 9.89 3.50
CA CYS A 219 13.79 8.74 2.63
C CYS A 219 12.37 8.16 2.76
N PRO A 220 11.68 7.82 1.65
CA PRO A 220 10.32 7.27 1.69
C PRO A 220 10.19 5.87 2.34
N CYS A 221 11.30 5.29 2.80
CA CYS A 221 11.27 4.04 3.56
C CYS A 221 10.89 4.24 5.04
N GLY A 222 10.73 5.49 5.50
CA GLY A 222 10.38 5.82 6.88
C GLY A 222 11.53 5.83 7.89
N SER A 223 12.80 5.69 7.44
CA SER A 223 13.96 5.64 8.36
C SER A 223 14.33 6.99 8.98
N GLY A 224 13.70 8.09 8.55
CA GLY A 224 14.07 9.46 8.93
C GLY A 224 15.38 9.98 8.31
N LYS A 225 16.21 9.10 7.72
CA LYS A 225 17.47 9.49 7.06
C LYS A 225 17.18 10.23 5.75
N LYS A 226 18.07 11.16 5.37
CA LYS A 226 18.04 11.82 4.05
C LYS A 226 18.15 10.77 2.94
N LEU A 227 17.42 10.96 1.83
CA LEU A 227 17.40 10.02 0.70
C LEU A 227 18.81 9.66 0.20
N ARG A 228 19.69 10.65 0.03
CA ARG A 228 21.10 10.46 -0.38
C ARG A 228 21.97 9.65 0.58
N LYS A 229 21.55 9.53 1.85
CA LYS A 229 22.25 8.78 2.92
C LYS A 229 21.51 7.50 3.31
N CYS A 230 20.47 7.14 2.57
CA CYS A 230 19.68 5.95 2.75
C CYS A 230 19.64 5.20 1.41
N HIS A 231 18.50 5.18 0.73
CA HIS A 231 18.31 4.31 -0.43
C HIS A 231 18.66 4.92 -1.79
N ARG A 232 19.13 6.17 -1.91
CA ARG A 232 19.33 6.78 -3.25
C ARG A 232 20.21 5.92 -4.18
N THR A 233 21.40 5.53 -3.70
CA THR A 233 22.34 4.74 -4.48
C THR A 233 21.80 3.33 -4.77
N ASP A 234 21.06 2.74 -3.82
CA ASP A 234 20.42 1.43 -4.01
C ASP A 234 19.31 1.50 -5.06
N ILE A 235 18.53 2.59 -5.09
CA ILE A 235 17.51 2.84 -6.11
C ILE A 235 18.17 2.97 -7.48
N GLU A 236 19.20 3.81 -7.60
CA GLU A 236 19.95 4.03 -8.85
C GLU A 236 20.54 2.71 -9.37
N ARG A 237 21.14 1.89 -8.49
CA ARG A 237 21.67 0.56 -8.84
C ARG A 237 20.56 -0.40 -9.25
N THR A 238 19.45 -0.45 -8.51
CA THR A 238 18.33 -1.36 -8.81
C THR A 238 17.73 -1.05 -10.18
N LEU A 239 17.59 0.23 -10.53
CA LEU A 239 17.09 0.64 -11.84
C LEU A 239 18.00 0.27 -13.02
N GLN A 240 19.29 0.04 -12.78
CA GLN A 240 20.22 -0.46 -13.80
C GLN A 240 20.10 -1.99 -14.00
N LEU A 241 19.54 -2.71 -13.03
CA LEU A 241 19.41 -4.17 -13.03
C LEU A 241 18.01 -4.64 -13.44
N LEU A 242 17.00 -3.76 -13.39
CA LEU A 242 15.63 -3.97 -13.88
C LEU A 242 15.45 -3.47 -15.32
#